data_AF-A0A7J6LKS6-F1
#
_entry.id   AF-A0A7J6LKS6-F1
#
_cell.length_a   1.000
_cell.length_b   1.000
_cell.length_c   1.000
_cell.angle_alpha   90.00
_cell.angle_beta   90.00
_cell.angle_gamma   90.00
#
_symmetry.space_group_name_H-M   'P 1'
#
loop_
_entity.id
_entity.type
_entity.pdbx_description
1 polymer ?
#
loop_
_entity_poly.entity_id
_entity_poly.type
_entity_poly.pdbx_seq_one_letter_code
_entity_poly.pdbx_strand_id
1 'polypeptide(L)'
;MWGTQERTQYTNGKPYDCLRSTCHVVGQADQTPSGTAAFDAATYNLRTAEGWGSDMPKARKHVMYVTESPDNTPEAMRRTAANVKFDYTMTYRWDSDVPVQAVHVVHRAAADMSAFTKNWAEGRSLVAFWFVSNCQTSSGRENIAKEIAGLDMFGACSGRKGCSYVQKKKKPEKYAQCMRDIAAKYRFYLSFENSRCDKYITEKFWRPLWKGNVPVVLGGLGRADYEEIAPPGSFIHVDDFRTTKGLSAYLQYLTSNDTAYNEYHQ
;
A
#
# COMPACT_ATOMS: atom_id res chain seq x y z
N MET A 1 -0.62 -21.55 23.01
CA MET A 1 0.57 -22.39 23.34
C MET A 1 1.54 -22.41 22.16
N TRP A 2 2.78 -21.96 22.36
CA TRP A 2 3.85 -21.96 21.36
C TRP A 2 4.40 -23.39 21.19
N GLY A 3 4.09 -24.05 20.09
CA GLY A 3 4.63 -25.37 19.78
C GLY A 3 6.00 -25.28 19.13
N THR A 4 7.00 -25.94 19.71
CA THR A 4 8.36 -26.04 19.18
C THR A 4 8.40 -27.06 18.02
N GLN A 5 8.56 -26.60 16.79
CA GLN A 5 9.24 -27.42 15.77
C GLN A 5 10.65 -26.87 15.62
N GLU A 6 11.61 -27.65 16.11
CA GLU A 6 13.04 -27.33 16.06
C GLU A 6 13.55 -27.36 14.61
N ARG A 7 13.89 -26.19 14.08
CA ARG A 7 14.94 -26.09 13.07
C ARG A 7 15.90 -25.02 13.53
N THR A 8 17.14 -25.43 13.77
CA THR A 8 18.26 -24.56 14.09
C THR A 8 18.47 -23.55 12.96
N GLN A 9 18.34 -22.25 13.27
CA GLN A 9 18.76 -21.17 12.38
C GLN A 9 20.06 -20.56 12.90
N TYR A 10 20.84 -19.93 12.02
CA TYR A 10 22.12 -19.34 12.37
C TYR A 10 22.09 -17.82 12.19
N THR A 11 22.52 -17.08 13.21
CA THR A 11 22.84 -15.64 13.13
C THR A 11 24.29 -15.44 13.55
N ASN A 12 25.10 -14.80 12.70
CA ASN A 12 26.55 -14.65 12.93
C ASN A 12 27.26 -15.98 13.21
N GLY A 13 26.84 -17.06 12.54
CA GLY A 13 27.41 -18.40 12.73
C GLY A 13 27.03 -19.12 14.03
N LYS A 14 26.18 -18.53 14.88
CA LYS A 14 25.69 -19.19 16.11
C LYS A 14 24.27 -19.74 15.91
N PRO A 15 24.03 -21.01 16.27
CA PRO A 15 22.68 -21.58 16.28
C PRO A 15 21.81 -20.86 17.32
N TYR A 16 20.58 -20.52 16.96
CA TYR A 16 19.58 -20.03 17.91
C TYR A 16 18.22 -20.68 17.64
N ASP A 17 17.49 -20.95 18.72
CA ASP A 17 16.14 -21.49 18.66
C ASP A 17 15.17 -20.35 18.35
N CYS A 18 14.76 -20.28 17.09
CA CYS A 18 13.73 -19.34 16.65
C CYS A 18 12.36 -19.90 17.02
N LEU A 19 11.66 -19.25 17.95
CA LEU A 19 10.27 -19.57 18.26
C LEU A 19 9.42 -19.35 16.99
N ARG A 20 8.93 -20.44 16.39
CA ARG A 20 7.89 -20.34 15.37
C ARG A 20 6.51 -20.28 16.03
N SER A 21 5.72 -19.29 15.63
CA SER A 21 4.28 -19.30 15.88
C SER A 21 3.65 -20.45 15.08
N THR A 22 3.06 -21.43 15.76
CA THR A 22 2.20 -22.45 15.15
C THR A 22 0.84 -21.82 14.80
N CYS A 23 0.81 -21.04 13.72
CA CYS A 23 -0.44 -20.50 13.19
C CYS A 23 -1.15 -21.57 12.36
N HIS A 24 -2.39 -21.88 12.71
CA HIS A 24 -3.27 -22.71 11.89
C HIS A 24 -4.10 -21.79 11.00
N VAL A 25 -3.93 -21.91 9.68
CA VAL A 25 -4.76 -21.19 8.71
C VAL A 25 -5.91 -22.09 8.31
N VAL A 26 -7.13 -21.65 8.60
CA VAL A 26 -8.36 -22.38 8.29
C VAL A 26 -9.16 -21.56 7.28
N GLY A 27 -9.54 -22.17 6.16
CA GLY A 27 -10.25 -21.48 5.07
C GLY A 27 -11.78 -21.46 5.23
N GLN A 28 -12.34 -22.36 6.05
CA GLN A 28 -13.78 -22.49 6.30
C GLN A 28 -14.05 -22.86 7.76
N ALA A 29 -15.15 -22.39 8.33
CA ALA A 29 -15.44 -22.55 9.76
C ALA A 29 -15.61 -24.02 10.19
N ASP A 30 -16.06 -24.90 9.31
CA ASP A 30 -16.23 -26.34 9.53
C ASP A 30 -14.90 -27.13 9.53
N GLN A 31 -13.83 -26.57 8.96
CA GLN A 31 -12.47 -27.14 8.97
C GLN A 31 -11.67 -26.74 10.21
N THR A 32 -12.31 -26.06 11.16
CA THR A 32 -11.69 -25.61 12.40
C THR A 32 -11.25 -26.84 13.22
N PRO A 33 -9.96 -26.97 13.58
CA PRO A 33 -9.48 -28.11 14.36
C PRO A 33 -10.25 -28.27 15.67
N SER A 34 -10.51 -29.52 16.07
CA SER A 34 -11.02 -29.82 17.39
C SER A 34 -10.04 -29.29 18.45
N GLY A 35 -10.51 -28.39 19.31
CA GLY A 35 -9.69 -27.77 20.36
C GLY A 35 -9.28 -26.31 20.12
N THR A 36 -9.98 -25.54 19.29
CA THR A 36 -9.68 -24.10 19.13
C THR A 36 -9.75 -23.25 20.40
N ALA A 37 -10.39 -23.76 21.46
CA ALA A 37 -10.31 -23.19 22.80
C ALA A 37 -8.89 -23.10 23.39
N ALA A 38 -7.93 -23.82 22.81
CA ALA A 38 -6.52 -23.73 23.16
C ALA A 38 -5.78 -22.55 22.49
N PHE A 39 -6.39 -21.87 21.52
CA PHE A 39 -5.78 -20.70 20.89
C PHE A 39 -5.98 -19.45 21.75
N ASP A 40 -4.87 -18.74 21.94
CA ASP A 40 -4.85 -17.47 22.67
C ASP A 40 -5.55 -16.36 21.88
N ALA A 41 -5.53 -16.42 20.54
CA ALA A 41 -6.27 -15.54 19.66
C ALA A 41 -6.64 -16.22 18.33
N ALA A 42 -7.75 -15.79 17.74
CA ALA A 42 -8.13 -16.07 16.36
C ALA A 42 -8.23 -14.77 15.57
N THR A 43 -7.66 -14.75 14.37
CA THR A 43 -7.64 -13.57 13.50
C THR A 43 -8.59 -13.76 12.33
N TYR A 44 -9.44 -12.77 12.10
CA TYR A 44 -10.53 -12.82 11.13
C TYR A 44 -10.28 -11.86 9.99
N ASN A 45 -9.88 -12.40 8.84
CA ASN A 45 -9.74 -11.59 7.64
C ASN A 45 -11.11 -11.21 7.08
N LEU A 46 -11.52 -9.95 7.27
CA LEU A 46 -12.85 -9.51 6.86
C LEU A 46 -13.09 -9.67 5.36
N ARG A 47 -12.05 -9.65 4.51
CA ARG A 47 -12.20 -9.85 3.06
C ARG A 47 -12.59 -11.27 2.66
N THR A 48 -12.53 -12.23 3.58
CA THR A 48 -12.88 -13.63 3.36
C THR A 48 -13.88 -14.15 4.39
N ALA A 49 -14.38 -13.29 5.27
CA ALA A 49 -15.19 -13.67 6.43
C ALA A 49 -16.71 -13.68 6.14
N GLU A 50 -17.14 -14.33 5.06
CA GLU A 50 -18.58 -14.55 4.83
C GLU A 50 -19.12 -15.61 5.82
N GLY A 51 -20.16 -15.26 6.58
CA GLY A 51 -20.86 -16.22 7.46
C GLY A 51 -20.35 -16.34 8.91
N TRP A 52 -19.37 -15.54 9.35
CA TRP A 52 -18.71 -15.69 10.66
C TRP A 52 -19.49 -15.07 11.84
N GLY A 53 -20.82 -15.17 11.84
CA GLY A 53 -21.67 -14.65 12.92
C GLY A 53 -21.80 -15.64 14.09
N SER A 54 -22.40 -16.80 13.85
CA SER A 54 -22.62 -17.85 14.85
C SER A 54 -21.45 -18.84 14.97
N ASP A 55 -20.62 -18.94 13.93
CA ASP A 55 -19.66 -20.05 13.77
C ASP A 55 -18.22 -19.63 14.08
N MET A 56 -18.05 -18.58 14.90
CA MET A 56 -16.74 -18.11 15.32
C MET A 56 -16.03 -19.21 16.13
N PRO A 57 -14.75 -19.53 15.82
CA PRO A 57 -13.93 -20.41 16.63
C PRO A 57 -13.94 -19.98 18.10
N LYS A 58 -13.99 -20.94 19.03
CA LYS A 58 -14.00 -20.67 20.49
C LYS A 58 -12.63 -20.21 21.01
N ALA A 59 -11.95 -19.28 20.35
CA ALA A 59 -10.67 -18.75 20.81
C ALA A 59 -10.83 -17.84 22.02
N ARG A 60 -9.75 -17.62 22.78
CA ARG A 60 -9.77 -16.70 23.94
C ARG A 60 -9.92 -15.23 23.56
N LYS A 61 -9.41 -14.86 22.38
CA LYS A 61 -9.45 -13.50 21.84
C LYS A 61 -9.77 -13.50 20.35
N HIS A 62 -10.52 -12.50 19.91
CA HIS A 62 -10.88 -12.32 18.51
C HIS A 62 -10.27 -11.04 17.95
N VAL A 63 -9.50 -11.18 16.86
CA VAL A 63 -8.78 -10.07 16.22
C VAL A 63 -9.40 -9.79 14.86
N MET A 64 -9.95 -8.60 14.67
CA MET A 64 -10.43 -8.15 13.36
C MET A 64 -9.24 -7.81 12.47
N TYR A 65 -9.12 -8.44 11.31
CA TYR A 65 -8.07 -8.13 10.33
C TYR A 65 -8.64 -7.57 9.04
N VAL A 66 -8.27 -6.34 8.70
CA VAL A 66 -8.63 -5.70 7.43
C VAL A 66 -7.63 -4.61 7.05
N THR A 67 -6.97 -4.77 5.90
CA THR A 67 -6.03 -3.78 5.35
C THR A 67 -6.66 -2.95 4.22
N GLU A 68 -7.93 -3.20 3.94
CA GLU A 68 -8.70 -2.52 2.92
C GLU A 68 -9.57 -1.42 3.53
N SER A 69 -9.84 -0.36 2.78
CA SER A 69 -10.74 0.70 3.23
C SER A 69 -12.18 0.20 3.42
N PRO A 70 -12.98 0.83 4.31
CA PRO A 70 -14.40 0.50 4.45
C PRO A 70 -15.17 0.53 3.13
N ASP A 71 -14.92 1.55 2.29
CA ASP A 71 -15.56 1.70 0.98
C ASP A 71 -15.24 0.56 0.01
N ASN A 72 -14.03 0.02 0.08
CA ASN A 72 -13.57 -1.08 -0.78
C ASN A 72 -13.72 -2.45 -0.09
N THR A 73 -14.42 -2.50 1.05
CA THR A 73 -14.80 -3.71 1.77
C THR A 73 -16.26 -4.06 1.46
N PRO A 74 -16.56 -5.28 0.95
CA PRO A 74 -17.93 -5.69 0.63
C PRO A 74 -18.92 -5.45 1.78
N GLU A 75 -20.12 -4.99 1.44
CA GLU A 75 -21.13 -4.61 2.44
C GLU A 75 -21.52 -5.78 3.36
N ALA A 76 -21.65 -6.98 2.82
CA ALA A 76 -21.92 -8.19 3.60
C ALA A 76 -20.86 -8.41 4.70
N MET A 77 -19.58 -8.22 4.36
CA MET A 77 -18.47 -8.37 5.30
C MET A 77 -18.47 -7.27 6.37
N ARG A 78 -18.82 -6.03 5.99
CA ARG A 78 -19.01 -4.93 6.96
C ARG A 78 -20.15 -5.22 7.93
N ARG A 79 -21.28 -5.76 7.45
CA ARG A 79 -22.40 -6.18 8.31
C ARG A 79 -22.02 -7.32 9.23
N THR A 80 -21.29 -8.33 8.74
CA THR A 80 -20.75 -9.40 9.59
C THR A 80 -19.86 -8.83 10.69
N ALA A 81 -18.92 -7.96 10.34
CA ALA A 81 -18.02 -7.33 11.31
C ALA A 81 -18.78 -6.53 12.38
N ALA A 82 -19.87 -5.84 12.00
CA ALA A 82 -20.70 -5.07 12.94
C ALA A 82 -21.44 -5.96 13.97
N ASN A 83 -21.70 -7.22 13.63
CA ASN A 83 -22.39 -8.18 14.50
C ASN A 83 -21.42 -9.07 15.30
N VAL A 84 -20.12 -8.88 15.12
CA VAL A 84 -19.09 -9.65 15.82
C VAL A 84 -18.40 -8.76 16.84
N LYS A 85 -18.29 -9.25 18.07
CA LYS A 85 -17.48 -8.60 19.11
C LYS A 85 -16.02 -9.01 18.96
N PHE A 86 -15.20 -8.10 18.46
CA PHE A 86 -13.75 -8.27 18.43
C PHE A 86 -13.12 -7.72 19.71
N ASP A 87 -12.08 -8.39 20.20
CA ASP A 87 -11.26 -7.90 21.32
C ASP A 87 -10.19 -6.92 20.84
N TYR A 88 -9.66 -7.12 19.63
CA TYR A 88 -8.59 -6.32 19.06
C TYR A 88 -8.81 -6.06 17.57
N THR A 89 -8.19 -5.00 17.08
CA THR A 89 -8.20 -4.57 15.68
C THR A 89 -6.79 -4.62 15.11
N MET A 90 -6.68 -5.15 13.90
CA MET A 90 -5.44 -5.28 13.14
C MET A 90 -5.67 -4.72 11.74
N THR A 91 -5.46 -3.41 11.57
CA THR A 91 -5.90 -2.69 10.36
C THR A 91 -4.82 -1.77 9.79
N TYR A 92 -5.09 -1.13 8.65
CA TYR A 92 -4.17 -0.14 8.08
C TYR A 92 -4.02 1.14 8.92
N ARG A 93 -4.95 1.42 9.85
CA ARG A 93 -4.92 2.64 10.66
C ARG A 93 -3.88 2.51 11.79
N TRP A 94 -3.16 3.60 12.02
CA TRP A 94 -2.15 3.71 13.08
C TRP A 94 -2.71 3.59 14.50
N ASP A 95 -4.01 3.87 14.67
CA ASP A 95 -4.71 3.80 15.96
C ASP A 95 -5.41 2.44 16.19
N SER A 96 -5.16 1.43 15.35
CA SER A 96 -5.59 0.06 15.64
C SER A 96 -4.68 -0.61 16.66
N ASP A 97 -5.18 -1.61 17.38
CA ASP A 97 -4.42 -2.31 18.44
C ASP A 97 -3.13 -2.93 17.89
N VAL A 98 -3.18 -3.41 16.64
CA VAL A 98 -2.02 -3.93 15.89
C VAL A 98 -2.01 -3.30 14.50
N PRO A 99 -1.32 -2.15 14.29
CA PRO A 99 -1.26 -1.51 12.99
C PRO A 99 -0.56 -2.36 11.93
N VAL A 100 -1.17 -2.47 10.75
CA VAL A 100 -0.65 -3.21 9.59
C VAL A 100 -0.31 -2.24 8.49
N GLN A 101 0.98 -1.97 8.36
CA GLN A 101 1.47 -0.90 7.50
C GLN A 101 2.06 -1.44 6.22
N ALA A 102 1.91 -0.70 5.13
CA ALA A 102 2.51 -1.06 3.86
C ALA A 102 4.05 -1.03 3.92
N VAL A 103 4.63 -0.20 4.78
CA VAL A 103 6.08 -0.10 5.05
C VAL A 103 6.33 0.44 6.46
N HIS A 104 7.53 0.18 6.99
CA HIS A 104 8.06 0.82 8.19
C HIS A 104 9.12 1.85 7.79
N VAL A 105 8.90 3.11 8.15
CA VAL A 105 9.89 4.18 7.98
C VAL A 105 10.80 4.18 9.19
N VAL A 106 12.11 4.11 8.96
CA VAL A 106 13.13 4.17 10.01
C VAL A 106 14.08 5.32 9.74
N HIS A 107 14.40 6.08 10.78
CA HIS A 107 15.45 7.09 10.68
C HIS A 107 16.79 6.40 10.45
N ARG A 108 17.49 6.79 9.38
CA ARG A 108 18.88 6.37 9.18
C ARG A 108 19.79 7.17 10.10
N ALA A 109 20.73 6.48 10.75
CA ALA A 109 21.70 7.11 11.65
C ALA A 109 22.67 8.08 10.92
N ALA A 110 22.89 7.90 9.62
CA ALA A 110 23.67 8.80 8.78
C ALA A 110 22.88 9.15 7.52
N ALA A 111 22.87 10.43 7.17
CA ALA A 111 22.31 10.92 5.92
C ALA A 111 23.19 10.42 4.75
N ASP A 112 22.56 9.87 3.73
CA ASP A 112 23.25 9.54 2.48
C ASP A 112 23.41 10.82 1.66
N MET A 113 24.55 11.50 1.85
CA MET A 113 24.85 12.77 1.18
C MET A 113 24.78 12.67 -0.36
N SER A 114 24.96 11.47 -0.93
CA SER A 114 24.89 11.27 -2.37
C SER A 114 23.49 11.49 -2.94
N ALA A 115 22.44 11.27 -2.12
CA ALA A 115 21.05 11.49 -2.52
C ALA A 115 20.76 12.97 -2.80
N PHE A 116 21.42 13.88 -2.07
CA PHE A 116 21.26 15.34 -2.19
C PHE A 116 21.99 15.93 -3.41
N THR A 117 23.07 15.29 -3.84
CA THR A 117 23.85 15.72 -5.03
C THR A 117 23.34 15.12 -6.34
N LYS A 118 22.41 14.17 -6.27
CA LYS A 118 21.91 13.44 -7.44
C LYS A 118 20.87 14.27 -8.17
N ASN A 119 21.02 14.39 -9.50
CA ASN A 119 19.94 14.89 -10.35
C ASN A 119 18.90 13.77 -10.58
N TRP A 120 17.81 13.81 -9.83
CA TRP A 120 16.72 12.86 -9.94
C TRP A 120 15.89 13.02 -11.22
N ALA A 121 16.00 14.16 -11.92
CA ALA A 121 15.33 14.40 -13.21
C ALA A 121 16.06 13.74 -14.40
N GLU A 122 17.33 13.38 -14.24
CA GLU A 122 18.14 12.82 -15.33
C GLU A 122 17.48 11.57 -15.93
N GLY A 123 17.29 11.57 -17.25
CA GLY A 123 16.63 10.50 -18.00
C GLY A 123 15.09 10.46 -17.88
N ARG A 124 14.46 11.34 -17.09
CA ARG A 124 13.01 11.39 -16.86
C ARG A 124 12.32 12.51 -17.62
N SER A 125 12.16 12.34 -18.94
CA SER A 125 11.53 13.35 -19.79
C SER A 125 10.00 13.33 -19.80
N LEU A 126 9.36 12.25 -19.35
CA LEU A 126 7.91 12.10 -19.33
C LEU A 126 7.31 12.61 -18.01
N VAL A 127 6.07 13.09 -18.07
CA VAL A 127 5.39 13.74 -16.94
C VAL A 127 5.03 12.70 -15.88
N ALA A 128 3.95 11.94 -16.11
CA ALA A 128 3.40 11.03 -15.11
C ALA A 128 2.97 9.70 -15.71
N PHE A 129 3.01 8.64 -14.91
CA PHE A 129 2.41 7.36 -15.26
C PHE A 129 1.56 6.79 -14.13
N TRP A 130 0.63 5.90 -14.49
CA TRP A 130 -0.24 5.23 -13.54
C TRP A 130 -0.50 3.78 -13.92
N PHE A 131 -0.33 2.87 -12.97
CA PHE A 131 -0.75 1.47 -13.13
C PHE A 131 -2.04 1.26 -12.35
N VAL A 132 -3.13 0.99 -13.07
CA VAL A 132 -4.48 0.90 -12.48
C VAL A 132 -5.28 -0.26 -13.06
N SER A 133 -5.94 -0.98 -12.17
CA SER A 133 -6.80 -2.12 -12.52
C SER A 133 -8.14 -2.15 -11.79
N ASN A 134 -8.32 -1.33 -10.75
CA ASN A 134 -9.62 -1.13 -10.11
C ASN A 134 -10.20 0.17 -10.67
N CYS A 135 -11.24 0.04 -11.48
CA CYS A 135 -11.87 1.15 -12.19
C CYS A 135 -13.21 1.46 -11.53
N GLN A 136 -13.63 2.73 -11.53
CA GLN A 136 -14.86 3.18 -10.89
C GLN A 136 -14.82 3.05 -9.37
N THR A 137 -13.96 3.86 -8.75
CA THR A 137 -13.74 3.81 -7.31
C THR A 137 -14.48 4.92 -6.57
N SER A 138 -14.74 4.73 -5.26
CA SER A 138 -15.47 5.73 -4.44
C SER A 138 -14.72 7.04 -4.32
N SER A 139 -13.39 7.03 -4.42
CA SER A 139 -12.56 8.24 -4.46
C SER A 139 -12.80 9.13 -5.69
N GLY A 140 -13.41 8.62 -6.77
CA GLY A 140 -13.55 9.34 -8.04
C GLY A 140 -12.23 9.64 -8.74
N ARG A 141 -11.13 9.00 -8.33
CA ARG A 141 -9.76 9.24 -8.81
C ARG A 141 -9.60 9.17 -10.32
N GLU A 142 -10.43 8.38 -11.00
CA GLU A 142 -10.40 8.22 -12.45
C GLU A 142 -10.78 9.52 -13.17
N ASN A 143 -11.65 10.34 -12.58
CA ASN A 143 -12.06 11.61 -13.16
C ASN A 143 -10.91 12.62 -13.10
N ILE A 144 -10.20 12.68 -11.96
CA ILE A 144 -9.01 13.53 -11.80
C ILE A 144 -7.91 13.07 -12.76
N ALA A 145 -7.65 11.76 -12.84
CA ALA A 145 -6.61 11.22 -13.72
C ALA A 145 -6.81 11.58 -15.20
N LYS A 146 -8.07 11.59 -15.69
CA LYS A 146 -8.40 11.96 -17.08
C LYS A 146 -8.05 13.40 -17.43
N GLU A 147 -8.01 14.29 -16.45
CA GLU A 147 -7.74 15.72 -16.66
C GLU A 147 -6.24 16.07 -16.58
N ILE A 148 -5.39 15.12 -16.19
CA ILE A 148 -3.93 15.34 -16.10
C ILE A 148 -3.29 15.16 -17.48
N ALA A 149 -2.82 16.25 -18.07
CA ALA A 149 -2.13 16.23 -19.36
C ALA A 149 -0.74 15.58 -19.24
N GLY A 150 -0.43 14.66 -20.15
CA GLY A 150 0.83 13.91 -20.14
C GLY A 150 0.84 12.71 -19.20
N LEU A 151 -0.33 12.28 -18.71
CA LEU A 151 -0.48 11.05 -17.94
C LEU A 151 -0.53 9.82 -18.85
N ASP A 152 0.42 8.91 -18.68
CA ASP A 152 0.39 7.59 -19.29
C ASP A 152 -0.24 6.54 -18.36
N MET A 153 -1.43 6.05 -18.73
CA MET A 153 -2.13 5.01 -17.97
C MET A 153 -1.82 3.60 -18.51
N PHE A 154 -1.60 2.67 -17.60
CA PHE A 154 -1.34 1.25 -17.85
C PHE A 154 -2.25 0.37 -16.98
N GLY A 155 -2.54 -0.84 -17.43
CA GLY A 155 -3.37 -1.83 -16.74
C GLY A 155 -4.80 -1.90 -17.27
N ALA A 156 -5.65 -2.62 -16.55
CA ALA A 156 -6.99 -3.00 -17.02
C ALA A 156 -7.89 -1.79 -17.33
N CYS A 157 -7.73 -0.66 -16.63
CA CYS A 157 -8.55 0.54 -16.86
C CYS A 157 -8.12 1.38 -18.07
N SER A 158 -7.06 0.99 -18.78
CA SER A 158 -6.51 1.75 -19.92
C SER A 158 -6.40 0.95 -21.22
N GLY A 159 -6.58 -0.38 -21.17
CA GLY A 159 -6.26 -1.29 -22.28
C GLY A 159 -4.75 -1.41 -22.60
N ARG A 160 -3.91 -0.47 -22.15
CA ARG A 160 -2.44 -0.52 -22.31
C ARG A 160 -1.86 -1.51 -21.32
N LYS A 161 -1.34 -2.63 -21.84
CA LYS A 161 -0.83 -3.74 -21.02
C LYS A 161 0.30 -3.34 -20.07
N GLY A 162 1.14 -2.36 -20.44
CA GLY A 162 2.34 -2.03 -19.65
C GLY A 162 3.18 -3.29 -19.45
N CYS A 163 3.41 -3.69 -18.19
CA CYS A 163 4.13 -4.92 -17.85
C CYS A 163 3.27 -6.19 -17.74
N SER A 164 1.97 -6.15 -18.07
CA SER A 164 1.08 -7.30 -17.87
C SER A 164 1.38 -8.50 -18.78
N TYR A 165 2.10 -8.30 -19.90
CA TYR A 165 2.61 -9.38 -20.75
C TYR A 165 3.66 -10.23 -20.01
N VAL A 166 4.33 -9.65 -19.01
CA VAL A 166 5.22 -10.39 -18.13
C VAL A 166 4.38 -11.04 -17.03
N GLN A 167 4.25 -12.36 -17.08
CA GLN A 167 3.52 -13.11 -16.05
C GLN A 167 4.23 -12.97 -14.69
N LYS A 168 3.82 -11.99 -13.89
CA LYS A 168 4.43 -11.63 -12.59
C LYS A 168 4.71 -12.85 -11.70
N LYS A 169 3.76 -13.79 -11.61
CA LYS A 169 3.89 -15.01 -10.80
C LYS A 169 4.98 -15.96 -11.32
N LYS A 170 5.21 -16.02 -12.63
CA LYS A 170 6.19 -16.92 -13.25
C LYS A 170 7.56 -16.28 -13.46
N LYS A 171 7.60 -14.96 -13.66
CA LYS A 171 8.83 -14.20 -13.98
C LYS A 171 8.87 -12.90 -13.15
N PRO A 172 8.98 -13.00 -11.81
CA PRO A 172 8.90 -11.84 -10.91
C PRO A 172 10.00 -10.81 -11.19
N GLU A 173 11.23 -11.25 -11.45
CA GLU A 173 12.37 -10.39 -11.75
C GLU A 173 12.17 -9.60 -13.05
N LYS A 174 11.73 -10.26 -14.12
CA LYS A 174 11.44 -9.58 -15.40
C LYS A 174 10.30 -8.58 -15.26
N TYR A 175 9.29 -8.90 -14.44
CA TYR A 175 8.19 -7.98 -14.16
C TYR A 175 8.70 -6.76 -13.39
N ALA A 176 9.52 -6.98 -12.36
CA ALA A 176 10.14 -5.90 -11.61
C ALA A 176 11.04 -5.02 -12.50
N GLN A 177 11.80 -5.63 -13.42
CA GLN A 177 12.62 -4.89 -14.38
C GLN A 177 11.77 -4.03 -15.31
N CYS A 178 10.73 -4.59 -15.93
CA CYS A 178 9.81 -3.81 -16.76
C CYS A 178 9.20 -2.62 -16.00
N MET A 179 8.81 -2.82 -14.74
CA MET A 179 8.27 -1.75 -13.89
C MET A 179 9.31 -0.68 -13.55
N ARG A 180 10.61 -1.01 -13.50
CA ARG A 180 11.71 -0.06 -13.33
C ARG A 180 11.97 0.69 -14.63
N ASP A 181 12.01 -0.01 -15.76
CA ASP A 181 12.28 0.58 -17.08
C ASP A 181 11.22 1.60 -17.49
N ILE A 182 9.94 1.33 -17.15
CA ILE A 182 8.87 2.31 -17.34
C ILE A 182 9.09 3.48 -16.39
N ALA A 183 9.22 3.22 -15.08
CA ALA A 183 9.33 4.25 -14.07
C ALA A 183 10.50 5.24 -14.29
N ALA A 184 11.64 4.75 -14.81
CA ALA A 184 12.84 5.52 -15.08
C ALA A 184 12.65 6.63 -16.12
N LYS A 185 11.56 6.62 -16.90
CA LYS A 185 11.27 7.63 -17.93
C LYS A 185 10.39 8.78 -17.44
N TYR A 186 9.71 8.60 -16.30
CA TYR A 186 8.73 9.56 -15.79
C TYR A 186 9.24 10.24 -14.54
N ARG A 187 8.83 11.47 -14.31
CA ARG A 187 9.03 12.18 -13.05
C ARG A 187 8.04 11.74 -11.98
N PHE A 188 6.77 11.69 -12.33
CA PHE A 188 5.68 11.47 -11.39
C PHE A 188 5.07 10.07 -11.50
N TYR A 189 4.56 9.58 -10.38
CA TYR A 189 3.65 8.44 -10.36
C TYR A 189 2.35 8.85 -9.69
N LEU A 190 1.21 8.51 -10.30
CA LEU A 190 -0.09 8.70 -9.66
C LEU A 190 -0.29 7.64 -8.57
N SER A 191 -0.19 8.09 -7.32
CA SER A 191 -0.39 7.31 -6.10
C SER A 191 -1.82 7.47 -5.57
N PHE A 192 -2.80 7.35 -6.46
CA PHE A 192 -4.20 7.54 -6.10
C PHE A 192 -4.79 6.28 -5.46
N GLU A 193 -5.29 6.43 -4.25
CA GLU A 193 -5.98 5.39 -3.51
C GLU A 193 -7.39 5.15 -4.05
N ASN A 194 -7.93 3.95 -3.80
CA ASN A 194 -9.27 3.61 -4.27
C ASN A 194 -10.35 4.41 -3.49
N SER A 195 -10.05 4.84 -2.27
CA SER A 195 -11.02 5.46 -1.35
C SER A 195 -10.37 6.61 -0.59
N ARG A 196 -11.16 7.59 -0.18
CA ARG A 196 -10.71 8.70 0.69
C ARG A 196 -11.15 8.43 2.13
N CYS A 197 -10.40 7.58 2.82
CA CYS A 197 -10.67 7.19 4.20
C CYS A 197 -9.51 7.60 5.10
N ASP A 198 -9.81 7.88 6.37
CA ASP A 198 -8.85 8.27 7.41
C ASP A 198 -7.60 7.38 7.42
N LYS A 199 -6.44 7.98 7.16
CA LYS A 199 -5.12 7.33 7.15
C LYS A 199 -4.98 6.16 6.18
N TYR A 200 -5.88 6.01 5.20
CA TYR A 200 -5.80 4.96 4.19
C TYR A 200 -4.75 5.31 3.13
N ILE A 201 -3.50 4.95 3.42
CA ILE A 201 -2.34 5.16 2.55
C ILE A 201 -1.61 3.82 2.37
N THR A 202 -1.50 3.36 1.13
CA THR A 202 -1.07 1.99 0.81
C THR A 202 0.28 1.96 0.10
N GLU A 203 0.64 0.81 -0.45
CA GLU A 203 1.86 0.62 -1.23
C GLU A 203 1.94 1.52 -2.49
N LYS A 204 0.82 2.10 -2.92
CA LYS A 204 0.76 3.05 -4.04
C LYS A 204 1.58 4.31 -3.74
N PHE A 205 1.64 4.75 -2.49
CA PHE A 205 2.47 5.88 -2.07
C PHE A 205 3.96 5.51 -2.00
N TRP A 206 4.27 4.34 -1.45
CA TRP A 206 5.66 3.97 -1.12
C TRP A 206 6.47 3.41 -2.30
N ARG A 207 5.85 2.60 -3.15
CA ARG A 207 6.51 1.98 -4.32
C ARG A 207 7.18 2.97 -5.28
N PRO A 208 6.60 4.13 -5.63
CA PRO A 208 7.26 5.10 -6.51
C PRO A 208 8.48 5.77 -5.86
N LEU A 209 8.47 6.01 -4.55
CA LEU A 209 9.62 6.59 -3.84
C LEU A 209 10.88 5.72 -4.00
N TRP A 210 10.72 4.39 -3.92
CA TRP A 210 11.83 3.44 -4.12
C TRP A 210 12.37 3.44 -5.55
N LYS A 211 11.65 4.03 -6.50
CA LYS A 211 12.04 4.17 -7.90
C LYS A 211 12.48 5.59 -8.25
N GLY A 212 12.54 6.50 -7.28
CA GLY A 212 12.92 7.90 -7.49
C GLY A 212 11.86 8.73 -8.23
N ASN A 213 10.60 8.29 -8.19
CA ASN A 213 9.47 9.07 -8.70
C ASN A 213 8.84 9.87 -7.56
N VAL A 214 8.38 11.09 -7.86
CA VAL A 214 7.58 11.89 -6.91
C VAL A 214 6.12 11.40 -6.94
N PRO A 215 5.54 11.00 -5.80
CA PRO A 215 4.14 10.61 -5.72
C PRO A 215 3.21 11.82 -5.90
N VAL A 216 2.23 11.68 -6.79
CA VAL A 216 1.06 12.57 -6.87
C VAL A 216 -0.10 11.84 -6.18
N VAL A 217 -0.55 12.36 -5.04
CA VAL A 217 -1.35 11.59 -4.09
C VAL A 217 -2.80 12.07 -4.00
N LEU A 218 -3.70 11.10 -3.83
CA LEU A 218 -5.11 11.28 -3.52
C LEU A 218 -5.51 10.08 -2.66
N GLY A 219 -6.03 10.33 -1.48
CA GLY A 219 -6.29 9.32 -0.45
C GLY A 219 -6.33 9.98 0.91
N GLY A 220 -6.33 9.20 1.98
CA GLY A 220 -6.52 9.75 3.32
C GLY A 220 -7.84 10.54 3.44
N LEU A 221 -8.00 11.28 4.54
CA LEU A 221 -8.97 12.38 4.63
C LEU A 221 -8.42 13.68 4.02
N GLY A 222 -7.10 13.81 3.92
CA GLY A 222 -6.45 14.92 3.25
C GLY A 222 -4.94 14.89 3.42
N ARG A 223 -4.32 16.04 3.13
CA ARG A 223 -2.87 16.22 3.14
C ARG A 223 -2.21 15.83 4.47
N ALA A 224 -2.85 16.16 5.60
CA ALA A 224 -2.31 15.90 6.93
C ALA A 224 -1.97 14.41 7.17
N ASP A 225 -2.78 13.48 6.65
CA ASP A 225 -2.52 12.04 6.78
C ASP A 225 -1.20 11.62 6.13
N TYR A 226 -0.80 12.29 5.04
CA TYR A 226 0.48 12.06 4.38
C TYR A 226 1.64 12.73 5.14
N GLU A 227 1.42 13.92 5.69
CA GLU A 227 2.43 14.67 6.46
C GLU A 227 2.80 13.98 7.79
N GLU A 228 1.88 13.17 8.36
CA GLU A 228 2.19 12.34 9.53
C GLU A 228 3.23 11.24 9.25
N ILE A 229 3.37 10.81 7.98
CA ILE A 229 4.13 9.60 7.63
C ILE A 229 5.24 9.84 6.61
N ALA A 230 5.24 10.99 5.93
CA ALA A 230 6.17 11.33 4.86
C ALA A 230 6.97 12.59 5.19
N PRO A 231 8.25 12.66 4.76
CA PRO A 231 9.01 13.89 4.88
C PRO A 231 8.29 15.08 4.20
N PRO A 232 8.35 16.29 4.78
CA PRO A 232 7.85 17.48 4.13
C PRO A 232 8.46 17.64 2.73
N GLY A 233 7.65 18.05 1.76
CA GLY A 233 8.12 18.26 0.38
C GLY A 233 8.36 16.97 -0.42
N SER A 234 8.06 15.77 0.09
CA SER A 234 8.33 14.53 -0.64
C SER A 234 7.19 14.05 -1.56
N PHE A 235 6.09 14.79 -1.68
CA PHE A 235 4.91 14.42 -2.46
C PHE A 235 4.08 15.64 -2.89
N ILE A 236 3.21 15.46 -3.87
CA ILE A 236 2.28 16.48 -4.38
C ILE A 236 0.85 16.02 -4.07
N HIS A 237 0.10 16.79 -3.27
CA HIS A 237 -1.28 16.45 -2.95
C HIS A 237 -2.24 17.10 -3.96
N VAL A 238 -3.23 16.36 -4.45
CA VAL A 238 -4.18 16.91 -5.44
C VAL A 238 -4.97 18.11 -4.91
N ASP A 239 -5.31 18.11 -3.62
CA ASP A 239 -6.06 19.20 -2.98
C ASP A 239 -5.23 20.47 -2.75
N ASP A 240 -3.91 20.46 -3.01
CA ASP A 240 -3.09 21.69 -3.02
C ASP A 240 -3.50 22.63 -4.18
N PHE A 241 -4.27 22.12 -5.14
CA PHE A 241 -4.67 22.82 -6.35
C PHE A 241 -6.18 23.05 -6.39
N ARG A 242 -6.57 24.29 -6.71
CA ARG A 242 -7.98 24.67 -6.87
C ARG A 242 -8.68 23.93 -8.02
N THR A 243 -7.92 23.46 -9.02
CA THR A 243 -8.44 22.71 -10.18
C THR A 243 -7.44 21.66 -10.64
N THR A 244 -7.91 20.57 -11.27
CA THR A 244 -7.02 19.56 -11.87
C THR A 244 -6.15 20.13 -12.98
N LYS A 245 -6.62 21.16 -13.70
CA LYS A 245 -5.80 21.90 -14.68
C LYS A 245 -4.61 22.60 -14.02
N GLY A 246 -4.80 23.16 -12.82
CA GLY A 246 -3.73 23.75 -12.02
C GLY A 246 -2.69 22.71 -11.61
N LEU A 247 -3.14 21.54 -11.12
CA LEU A 247 -2.26 20.41 -10.85
C LEU A 247 -1.50 20.00 -12.11
N SER A 248 -2.19 19.81 -13.24
CA SER A 248 -1.57 19.39 -14.49
C SER A 248 -0.52 20.40 -14.98
N ALA A 249 -0.79 21.71 -14.88
CA ALA A 249 0.16 22.75 -15.26
C ALA A 249 1.39 22.73 -14.34
N TYR A 250 1.20 22.48 -13.05
CA TYR A 250 2.30 22.36 -12.10
C TYR A 250 3.20 21.15 -12.38
N LEU A 251 2.61 19.99 -12.70
CA LEU A 251 3.39 18.81 -13.10
C LEU A 251 4.18 19.06 -14.39
N GLN A 252 3.64 19.81 -15.35
CA GLN A 252 4.35 20.21 -16.57
C GLN A 252 5.50 21.17 -16.26
N TYR A 253 5.29 22.15 -15.37
CA TYR A 253 6.34 23.06 -14.90
C TYR A 253 7.51 22.29 -14.26
N LEU A 254 7.23 21.37 -13.35
CA LEU A 254 8.28 20.54 -12.75
C LEU A 254 8.93 19.59 -13.78
N THR A 255 8.22 19.26 -14.86
CA THR A 255 8.77 18.48 -15.98
C THR A 255 9.69 19.31 -16.90
N SER A 256 9.57 20.63 -16.90
CA SER A 256 10.48 21.53 -17.63
C SER A 256 11.55 22.19 -16.76
N ASN A 257 11.47 22.01 -15.44
CA ASN A 257 12.38 22.62 -14.47
C ASN A 257 12.98 21.56 -13.53
N ASP A 258 14.18 21.10 -13.88
CA ASP A 258 14.92 20.10 -13.10
C ASP A 258 15.22 20.60 -11.69
N THR A 259 15.56 21.88 -11.50
CA THR A 259 15.85 22.45 -10.17
C THR A 259 14.64 22.30 -9.26
N ALA A 260 13.48 22.78 -9.72
CA ALA A 260 12.24 22.68 -8.95
C ALA A 260 11.79 21.22 -8.70
N TYR A 261 12.01 20.31 -9.65
CA TYR A 261 11.71 18.89 -9.45
C TYR A 261 12.61 18.25 -8.38
N ASN A 262 13.91 18.60 -8.36
CA ASN A 262 14.86 18.02 -7.41
C ASN A 262 14.64 18.47 -5.96
N GLU A 263 13.88 19.55 -5.72
CA GLU A 263 13.45 19.94 -4.37
C GLU A 263 12.56 18.87 -3.70
N TYR A 264 11.90 18.01 -4.47
CA TYR A 264 11.10 16.89 -3.94
C TYR A 264 11.94 15.69 -3.47
N HIS A 265 13.26 15.76 -3.59
CA HIS A 265 14.20 14.69 -3.21
C HIS A 265 15.22 15.13 -2.15
N GLN A 266 14.97 16.26 -1.48
CA GLN A 266 15.75 16.76 -0.35
C GLN A 266 15.25 16.19 0.98
#